data_AF-A0A7C5SU84-F1
#
_entry.id   AF-A0A7C5SU84-F1
#
_cell.length_a   1.000
_cell.length_b   1.000
_cell.length_c   1.000
_cell.angle_alpha   90.00
_cell.angle_beta   90.00
_cell.angle_gamma   90.00
#
_symmetry.space_group_name_H-M   'P 1'
#
loop_
_entity.id
_entity.type
_entity.pdbx_description
1 polymer ?
#
loop_
_entity_poly.entity_id
_entity_poly.type
_entity_poly.pdbx_seq_one_letter_code
_entity_poly.pdbx_strand_id
1 'polypeptide(L)'
;MTESTDNKYTLYRRKVWLLYALITVVVMIFLATVVAQDNEERLFLSLMAAAAAYVFRPSERTIERYVLRLFGVSPPPKQDTDN
;
A
#
# COMPACT_ATOMS: atom_id res chain seq x y z
N MET A 1 -3.82 21.74 -20.28
CA MET A 1 -4.81 20.68 -20.01
C MET A 1 -4.23 19.46 -19.25
N THR A 2 -2.95 19.45 -18.89
CA THR A 2 -2.25 18.35 -18.17
C THR A 2 -2.46 18.37 -16.65
N GLU A 3 -2.62 19.55 -16.04
CA GLU A 3 -2.76 19.74 -14.59
C GLU A 3 -3.96 18.97 -14.00
N SER A 4 -5.09 18.93 -14.72
CA SER A 4 -6.30 18.27 -14.24
C SER A 4 -6.17 16.74 -14.20
N THR A 5 -5.32 16.17 -15.04
CA THR A 5 -5.11 14.71 -15.13
C THR A 5 -4.10 14.25 -14.11
N ASP A 6 -3.06 15.06 -13.86
CA ASP A 6 -2.02 14.76 -12.87
C ASP A 6 -2.57 14.85 -11.43
N ASN A 7 -3.43 15.84 -11.16
CA ASN A 7 -4.15 15.93 -9.88
C ASN A 7 -5.08 14.72 -9.67
N LYS A 8 -5.77 14.24 -10.71
CA LYS A 8 -6.60 13.01 -10.61
C LYS A 8 -5.73 11.78 -10.35
N TYR A 9 -4.61 11.64 -11.04
CA TYR A 9 -3.70 10.51 -10.86
C TYR A 9 -3.13 10.46 -9.42
N THR A 10 -2.66 11.59 -8.89
CA THR A 10 -2.14 11.66 -7.52
C THR A 10 -3.20 11.33 -6.47
N LEU A 11 -4.45 11.76 -6.68
CA LEU A 11 -5.58 11.39 -5.83
C LEU A 11 -5.88 9.89 -5.88
N TYR A 12 -5.92 9.28 -7.08
CA TYR A 12 -6.15 7.83 -7.20
C TYR A 12 -5.00 7.01 -6.63
N ARG A 13 -3.75 7.43 -6.86
CA ARG A 13 -2.56 6.82 -6.23
C ARG A 13 -2.67 6.84 -4.71
N ARG A 14 -3.06 7.97 -4.12
CA ARG A 14 -3.26 8.08 -2.67
C ARG A 14 -4.36 7.15 -2.17
N LYS A 15 -5.46 7.01 -2.92
CA LYS A 15 -6.55 6.07 -2.59
C LYS A 15 -6.09 4.61 -2.59
N VAL A 16 -5.31 4.19 -3.59
CA VAL A 16 -4.76 2.82 -3.65
C VAL A 16 -3.83 2.55 -2.47
N TRP A 17 -2.96 3.52 -2.15
CA TRP A 17 -2.08 3.43 -0.98
C TRP A 17 -2.87 3.31 0.34
N LEU A 18 -3.93 4.10 0.48
CA LEU A 18 -4.79 4.08 1.66
C LEU A 18 -5.53 2.75 1.79
N LEU A 19 -6.04 2.22 0.67
CA LEU A 19 -6.68 0.90 0.64
C LEU A 19 -5.71 -0.23 1.01
N TYR A 20 -4.49 -0.20 0.46
CA TYR A 20 -3.43 -1.15 0.83
C TYR A 20 -3.12 -1.10 2.33
N ALA A 21 -2.93 0.10 2.88
CA ALA A 21 -2.65 0.28 4.31
C ALA A 21 -3.79 -0.25 5.18
N LEU A 22 -5.05 0.03 4.79
CA LEU A 22 -6.23 -0.45 5.51
C LEU A 22 -6.30 -1.98 5.54
N ILE A 23 -6.13 -2.64 4.39
CA ILE A 23 -6.13 -4.11 4.30
C ILE A 23 -5.00 -4.69 5.16
N THR A 24 -3.81 -4.09 5.10
CA THR A 24 -2.66 -4.54 5.88
C THR A 24 -2.94 -4.49 7.39
N VAL A 25 -3.54 -3.39 7.88
CA VAL A 25 -3.94 -3.26 9.30
C VAL A 25 -4.98 -4.30 9.69
N VAL A 26 -5.99 -4.54 8.85
CA VAL A 26 -7.01 -5.58 9.10
C VAL A 26 -6.36 -6.97 9.21
N VAL A 27 -5.43 -7.30 8.31
CA VAL A 27 -4.69 -8.57 8.35
C VAL A 27 -3.85 -8.69 9.62
N MET A 28 -3.17 -7.62 10.05
CA MET A 28 -2.41 -7.63 11.31
C MET A 28 -3.31 -7.89 12.52
N ILE A 29 -4.46 -7.22 12.60
CA ILE A 29 -5.41 -7.40 13.71
C ILE A 29 -5.96 -8.83 13.69
N PHE A 30 -6.31 -9.35 12.51
CA PHE A 30 -6.80 -10.72 12.37
C PHE A 30 -5.77 -11.74 12.85
N LEU A 31 -4.52 -11.62 12.41
CA LEU A 31 -3.42 -12.47 12.88
C LEU A 31 -3.28 -12.38 14.40
N ALA A 32 -3.22 -11.17 14.96
CA ALA A 32 -3.02 -10.97 16.39
C ALA A 32 -4.21 -11.42 17.26
N THR A 33 -5.44 -11.44 16.74
CA THR A 33 -6.63 -11.77 17.55
C THR A 33 -7.11 -13.20 17.35
N VAL A 34 -6.94 -13.77 16.16
CA VAL A 34 -7.46 -15.10 15.80
C VAL A 34 -6.40 -16.17 15.88
N VAL A 35 -5.14 -15.86 15.51
CA VAL A 35 -4.06 -16.86 15.48
C VAL A 35 -3.32 -16.94 16.80
N ALA A 36 -3.09 -15.81 17.47
CA ALA A 36 -2.33 -15.78 18.70
C ALA A 36 -3.21 -16.09 19.93
N GLN A 37 -2.87 -17.18 20.61
CA GLN A 37 -3.65 -17.74 21.72
C GLN A 37 -3.23 -17.11 23.06
N ASP A 38 -1.92 -16.88 23.24
CA ASP A 38 -1.33 -16.27 24.44
C ASP A 38 -0.85 -14.83 24.24
N ASN A 39 -0.70 -14.09 25.33
CA ASN A 39 -0.40 -12.66 25.30
C ASN A 39 1.01 -12.34 24.75
N GLU A 40 1.99 -13.24 24.97
CA GLU A 40 3.33 -13.13 24.38
C GLU A 40 3.32 -13.34 22.86
N GLU A 41 2.56 -14.33 22.39
CA GLU A 41 2.40 -14.60 20.96
C GLU A 41 1.72 -13.44 20.24
N ARG A 42 0.73 -12.79 20.87
CA ARG A 42 0.08 -11.60 20.30
C ARG A 42 1.07 -10.46 20.06
N LEU A 43 1.95 -10.25 21.04
CA LEU A 43 2.97 -9.21 20.96
C LEU A 43 4.00 -9.56 19.87
N PHE A 44 4.49 -10.80 19.85
CA PHE A 44 5.41 -11.28 18.83
C PHE A 44 4.82 -11.20 17.42
N LEU A 45 3.59 -11.68 17.24
CA LEU A 45 2.92 -11.72 15.94
C LEU A 45 2.58 -10.30 15.46
N SER A 46 2.23 -9.38 16.36
CA SER A 46 2.01 -7.96 16.00
C SER A 46 3.29 -7.29 15.49
N LEU A 47 4.43 -7.50 16.17
CA LEU A 47 5.72 -6.97 15.75
C LEU A 47 6.17 -7.60 14.42
N MET A 48 6.04 -8.92 14.29
CA MET A 48 6.40 -9.63 13.06
C MET A 48 5.52 -9.24 11.89
N ALA A 49 4.22 -9.07 12.10
CA ALA A 49 3.31 -8.62 11.06
C ALA A 49 3.61 -7.18 10.63
N ALA A 50 3.97 -6.29 11.57
CA ALA A 50 4.44 -4.94 11.26
C ALA A 50 5.74 -4.95 10.44
N ALA A 51 6.72 -5.76 10.85
CA ALA A 51 7.97 -5.93 10.11
C ALA A 51 7.73 -6.51 8.71
N ALA A 52 6.87 -7.54 8.59
CA ALA A 52 6.49 -8.12 7.32
C ALA A 52 5.81 -7.11 6.41
N ALA A 53 4.90 -6.27 6.93
CA ALA A 53 4.25 -5.22 6.13
C ALA A 53 5.23 -4.17 5.60
N TYR A 54 6.31 -3.89 6.34
CA TYR A 54 7.38 -3.01 5.89
C TYR A 54 8.23 -3.68 4.80
N VAL A 55 8.64 -4.92 5.01
CA VAL A 55 9.46 -5.70 4.05
C VAL A 55 8.70 -5.97 2.75
N PHE A 56 7.43 -6.35 2.84
CA PHE A 56 6.56 -6.64 1.70
C PHE A 56 5.81 -5.41 1.18
N ARG A 57 6.28 -4.19 1.54
CA ARG A 57 5.70 -2.96 1.00
C ARG A 57 5.72 -3.00 -0.53
N PRO A 58 4.58 -2.77 -1.20
CA PRO A 58 4.53 -2.75 -2.65
C PRO A 58 5.38 -1.60 -3.18
N SER A 59 6.16 -1.91 -4.22
CA SER A 59 6.91 -0.91 -4.97
C SER A 59 5.98 0.14 -5.59
N GLU A 60 6.52 1.34 -5.84
CA GLU A 60 5.76 2.38 -6.55
C GLU A 60 5.25 1.86 -7.91
N ARG A 61 6.07 1.12 -8.65
CA ARG A 61 5.68 0.52 -9.94
C ARG A 61 4.46 -0.40 -9.84
N THR A 62 4.35 -1.18 -8.76
CA THR A 62 3.17 -2.03 -8.54
C THR A 62 1.93 -1.19 -8.27
N ILE A 63 2.04 -0.11 -7.48
CA ILE A 63 0.93 0.81 -7.22
C ILE A 63 0.50 1.51 -8.51
N GLU A 64 1.44 2.00 -9.32
CA GLU A 64 1.17 2.62 -10.64
C GLU A 64 0.36 1.67 -11.53
N ARG A 65 0.75 0.38 -11.59
CA ARG A 65 0.04 -0.65 -12.35
C ARG A 65 -1.39 -0.88 -11.83
N TYR A 66 -1.59 -0.86 -10.51
CA TYR A 66 -2.94 -0.97 -9.93
C TYR A 66 -3.79 0.27 -10.20
N VAL A 67 -3.22 1.48 -10.14
CA VAL A 67 -3.93 2.71 -10.48
C VAL A 67 -4.38 2.68 -11.94
N LEU A 68 -3.48 2.31 -12.86
CA LEU A 68 -3.81 2.15 -14.27
C LEU A 68 -4.91 1.09 -14.48
N ARG A 69 -4.80 -0.06 -13.82
CA ARG A 69 -5.77 -1.17 -13.98
C ARG A 69 -7.15 -0.86 -13.38
N LEU A 70 -7.20 -0.16 -12.24
CA LEU A 70 -8.45 0.10 -11.51
C LEU A 70 -9.15 1.38 -11.99
N PHE A 71 -8.39 2.43 -12.30
CA PHE A 71 -8.94 3.75 -12.63
C PHE A 71 -8.74 4.14 -14.10
N GLY A 72 -7.97 3.35 -14.88
CA GLY A 72 -7.70 3.65 -16.29
C GLY A 72 -6.83 4.89 -16.51
N VAL A 73 -6.23 5.44 -15.45
CA VAL A 73 -5.40 6.65 -15.52
C VAL A 73 -3.94 6.26 -15.64
N SER A 74 -3.31 6.71 -16.72
CA SER A 74 -1.88 6.51 -16.94
C SER A 74 -1.05 7.30 -15.94
N PRO A 75 0.04 6.71 -15.41
CA PRO A 75 1.00 7.47 -14.63
C PRO A 75 1.57 8.63 -15.47
N PRO A 76 1.85 9.79 -14.85
CA PRO A 76 2.56 10.86 -15.54
C PRO A 76 3.89 10.33 -16.06
N PRO A 77 4.39 10.85 -17.19
CA PRO A 77 5.70 10.44 -17.70
C PRO A 77 6.73 10.64 -16.58
N LYS A 78 7.49 9.57 -16.29
CA LYS A 78 8.62 9.67 -15.37
C LYS A 78 9.52 10.79 -15.90
N GLN A 79 9.65 11.87 -15.14
CA GLN A 79 10.80 12.73 -15.30
C GLN A 79 11.98 11.86 -14.88
N ASP A 80 12.78 11.46 -15.86
CA ASP A 80 14.06 10.81 -15.63
C ASP A 80 14.91 11.81 -14.84
N THR A 81 14.92 11.68 -13.52
CA THR A 81 16.00 12.22 -12.69
C THR A 81 17.20 11.33 -12.93
N ASP A 82 17.85 11.56 -14.07
CA ASP A 82 19.24 11.21 -14.32
C ASP A 82 20.08 12.15 -13.42
N ASN A 83 20.68 11.58 -12.38
CA ASN A 83 21.78 12.14 -11.57
C ASN A 83 22.36 11.05 -10.67
#